data_AF-A0A1X9MAZ5-F1
#
_entry.id   AF-A0A1X9MAZ5-F1
#
_cell.length_a   1.000
_cell.length_b   1.000
_cell.length_c   1.000
_cell.angle_alpha   90.00
_cell.angle_beta   90.00
_cell.angle_gamma   90.00
#
_symmetry.space_group_name_H-M   'P 1'
#
loop_
_entity.id
_entity.type
_entity.pdbx_description
1 polymer ?
#
loop_
_entity_poly.entity_id
_entity_poly.type
_entity_poly.pdbx_seq_one_letter_code
_entity_poly.pdbx_strand_id
1 'polypeptide(L)' 'MELVKRNWLAELRNDIGLTQEAVAKMAKIERSTYTKAENGYPVRVKTAKSIASVLGVNWTLFFDNNCDLKGQRDVVNHN' A
#
# COMPACT_ATOMS: atom_id res chain seq x y z
N MET A 1 -1.16 10.22 -19.26
CA MET A 1 -0.19 9.60 -18.34
C MET A 1 -0.97 8.65 -17.47
N GLU A 2 -0.88 7.34 -17.73
CA GLU A 2 -1.64 6.34 -16.97
C GLU A 2 -0.96 6.10 -15.63
N LEU A 3 -1.64 6.50 -14.56
CA LEU A 3 -1.19 6.18 -13.20
C LEU A 3 -1.60 4.74 -12.91
N VAL A 4 -0.63 3.88 -12.58
CA VAL A 4 -0.90 2.50 -12.17
C VAL A 4 -1.44 2.51 -10.75
N LYS A 5 -2.68 2.04 -10.56
CA LYS A 5 -3.28 1.89 -9.23
C LYS A 5 -2.48 0.89 -8.40
N ARG A 6 -2.20 1.26 -7.14
CA ARG A 6 -1.52 0.41 -6.15
C ARG A 6 -2.55 -0.50 -5.48
N ASN A 7 -3.00 -1.52 -6.21
CA ASN A 7 -4.01 -2.46 -5.72
C ASN A 7 -3.60 -3.15 -4.42
N TRP A 8 -2.31 -3.44 -4.24
CA TRP A 8 -1.74 -4.02 -3.01
C TRP A 8 -2.06 -3.19 -1.76
N LEU A 9 -2.18 -1.87 -1.86
CA LEU A 9 -2.50 -1.00 -0.73
C LEU A 9 -3.96 -1.20 -0.28
N ALA A 10 -4.86 -1.37 -1.26
CA ALA A 10 -6.26 -1.66 -0.99
C ALA A 10 -6.44 -3.08 -0.44
N GLU A 11 -5.70 -4.05 -0.97
CA GLU A 11 -5.69 -5.44 -0.48
C GLU A 11 -5.23 -5.51 0.98
N LEU A 12 -4.08 -4.93 1.33
CA LEU A 12 -3.59 -4.88 2.71
C LEU A 12 -4.59 -4.23 3.66
N ARG A 13 -5.17 -3.10 3.23
CA ARG A 13 -6.18 -2.39 4.02
C ARG A 13 -7.43 -3.26 4.25
N ASN A 14 -7.87 -4.00 3.24
CA ASN A 14 -9.02 -4.89 3.34
C ASN A 14 -8.70 -6.11 4.22
N ASP A 15 -7.48 -6.64 4.17
CA ASP A 15 -7.01 -7.74 5.02
C ASP A 15 -7.11 -7.41 6.51
N ILE A 16 -6.74 -6.18 6.89
CA ILE A 16 -6.89 -5.66 8.26
C ILE A 16 -8.26 -5.03 8.55
N GLY A 17 -9.21 -5.09 7.61
CA GLY A 17 -10.59 -4.61 7.78
C GLY A 17 -10.74 -3.10 7.96
N LEU A 18 -9.79 -2.28 7.50
CA LEU A 18 -9.84 -0.83 7.65
C LEU A 18 -10.44 -0.10 6.44
N THR A 19 -11.02 1.07 6.65
CA THR A 19 -11.45 1.97 5.56
C THR A 19 -10.34 2.97 5.21
N GLN A 20 -10.43 3.60 4.03
CA GLN A 20 -9.48 4.66 3.63
C GLN A 20 -9.38 5.77 4.68
N GLU A 21 -10.52 6.13 5.27
CA GLU A 21 -10.61 7.16 6.31
C GLU A 21 -9.96 6.70 7.61
N ALA A 22 -10.18 5.44 8.01
CA ALA A 22 -9.56 4.87 9.21
C ALA A 22 -8.03 4.86 9.09
N VAL A 23 -7.49 4.37 7.97
CA VAL A 23 -6.04 4.37 7.72
C VAL A 23 -5.49 5.79 7.70
N ALA A 24 -6.16 6.73 7.04
CA ALA A 24 -5.73 8.13 7.00
C ALA A 24 -5.69 8.76 8.40
N LYS A 25 -6.72 8.51 9.23
CA LYS A 25 -6.78 8.99 10.61
C LYS A 25 -5.67 8.40 11.48
N MET A 26 -5.42 7.10 11.36
CA MET A 26 -4.34 6.42 12.09
C MET A 26 -2.95 6.90 11.64
N ALA A 27 -2.77 7.12 10.33
CA ALA A 27 -1.53 7.62 9.75
C ALA A 27 -1.35 9.14 9.93
N LYS A 28 -2.35 9.84 10.51
CA LYS A 28 -2.38 11.30 10.69
C LYS A 28 -2.18 12.07 9.38
N ILE A 29 -2.88 11.64 8.33
CA ILE A 29 -2.87 12.26 7.00
C ILE A 29 -4.30 12.56 6.55
N GLU A 30 -4.44 13.35 5.49
CA GLU A 30 -5.74 13.58 4.88
C GLU A 30 -6.21 12.32 4.13
N ARG A 31 -7.52 12.04 4.16
CA ARG A 31 -8.14 10.96 3.39
C ARG A 31 -7.77 11.05 1.91
N SER A 32 -7.82 12.26 1.34
CA SER A 32 -7.44 12.52 -0.05
C SER A 32 -5.99 12.17 -0.35
N THR A 33 -5.07 12.31 0.62
CA THR A 33 -3.68 11.86 0.48
C THR A 33 -3.59 10.34 0.36
N TYR A 34 -4.36 9.62 1.18
CA TYR A 34 -4.42 8.15 1.11
C TYR A 34 -5.03 7.68 -0.23
N THR A 35 -6.14 8.28 -0.65
CA THR A 35 -6.76 7.96 -1.96
C THR A 35 -5.80 8.24 -3.12
N LYS A 36 -5.00 9.31 -3.06
CA LYS A 36 -3.94 9.57 -4.03
C LYS A 36 -2.88 8.46 -4.02
N ALA A 37 -2.47 8.00 -2.85
CA ALA A 37 -1.53 6.89 -2.71
C ALA A 37 -2.06 5.60 -3.37
N GLU A 38 -3.34 5.24 -3.16
CA GLU A 38 -3.96 4.08 -3.84
C GLU A 38 -4.03 4.28 -5.36
N ASN A 39 -4.28 5.52 -5.82
CA ASN A 39 -4.33 5.84 -7.25
C ASN A 39 -2.96 6.00 -7.93
N GLY A 40 -1.87 5.59 -7.29
CA GLY A 40 -0.53 5.63 -7.91
C GLY A 40 0.19 6.97 -7.79
N TYR A 41 -0.40 8.00 -7.17
CA TYR A 41 0.27 9.28 -7.03
C TYR A 41 1.49 9.20 -6.11
N PRO A 42 2.56 9.96 -6.37
CA PRO A 42 3.72 10.02 -5.51
C PRO A 42 3.33 10.61 -4.15
N VAL A 43 3.76 9.94 -3.09
CA VAL A 43 3.58 10.40 -1.71
C VAL A 43 4.93 10.79 -1.12
N ARG A 44 4.91 11.73 -0.17
CA ARG A 44 6.13 12.11 0.56
C ARG A 44 6.59 10.94 1.42
N VAL A 45 7.91 10.83 1.64
CA VAL A 45 8.51 9.79 2.51
C VAL A 45 7.85 9.76 3.90
N LYS A 46 7.53 10.93 4.48
CA LYS A 46 6.83 11.02 5.77
C LYS A 46 5.45 10.33 5.72
N THR A 47 4.66 10.61 4.68
CA THR A 47 3.34 10.00 4.45
C THR A 47 3.45 8.50 4.23
N ALA A 48 4.38 8.06 3.39
CA ALA A 48 4.62 6.63 3.14
C ALA A 48 4.97 5.90 4.44
N LYS A 49 5.88 6.45 5.26
CA LYS A 49 6.24 5.89 6.57
C LYS A 49 5.05 5.79 7.52
N SER A 50 4.22 6.83 7.60
CA SER A 50 3.02 6.79 8.45
C SER A 50 2.03 5.71 8.00
N ILE A 51 1.72 5.62 6.70
CA ILE A 51 0.78 4.61 6.18
C ILE A 51 1.36 3.21 6.38
N ALA A 52 2.63 3.03 6.04
CA ALA A 52 3.35 1.76 6.19
C ALA A 52 3.36 1.29 7.65
N SER A 53 3.56 2.21 8.60
CA SER A 53 3.48 1.91 10.03
C SER A 53 2.08 1.45 10.48
N VAL A 54 1.01 1.95 9.87
CA VAL A 54 -0.37 1.52 10.17
C VAL A 54 -0.69 0.17 9.56
N LEU A 55 -0.25 -0.05 8.31
CA LEU A 55 -0.49 -1.28 7.57
C LEU A 55 0.50 -2.40 7.92
N GLY A 56 1.54 -2.12 8.71
CA GLY A 56 2.55 -3.10 9.09
C GLY A 56 3.48 -3.52 7.96
N VAL A 57 3.70 -2.66 6.97
CA VAL A 57 4.53 -2.94 5.78
C VAL A 57 5.73 -2.02 5.67
N ASN A 58 6.63 -2.28 4.71
CA ASN A 58 7.76 -1.40 4.47
C ASN A 58 7.36 -0.21 3.60
N TRP A 59 7.74 1.00 4.02
CA TRP A 59 7.43 2.23 3.29
C TRP A 59 8.15 2.33 1.94
N THR A 60 9.22 1.56 1.73
CA THR A 60 9.92 1.49 0.45
C THR A 60 9.04 0.94 -0.67
N LEU A 61 8.02 0.13 -0.35
CA LEU A 61 7.05 -0.39 -1.33
C LEU A 61 6.27 0.71 -2.07
N PHE A 62 6.17 1.92 -1.50
CA PHE A 62 5.54 3.05 -2.18
C PHE A 62 6.41 3.60 -3.33
N PHE A 63 7.70 3.32 -3.30
CA PHE A 63 8.72 3.75 -4.27
C PHE A 63 9.21 2.59 -5.14
N ASP A 64 8.93 1.35 -4.71
CA ASP A 64 9.18 0.16 -5.49
C ASP A 64 8.11 0.03 -6.57
N ASN A 65 8.43 0.55 -7.77
CA ASN A 65 7.54 0.50 -8.93
C ASN A 65 7.40 -0.91 -9.54
N ASN A 66 8.04 -1.93 -8.96
CA ASN A 66 8.29 -3.21 -9.64
C ASN A 66 8.00 -4.46 -8.81
N CYS A 67 7.38 -4.36 -7.64
CA CYS A 67 6.96 -5.57 -6.91
C CYS A 67 5.62 -6.10 -7.46
N ASP A 68 5.71 -6.84 -8.56
CA ASP A 68 4.84 -7.97 -8.83
C ASP A 68 4.87 -8.90 -7.60
N LEU A 69 3.92 -8.74 -6.66
CA LEU A 69 3.73 -9.65 -5.52
C LEU A 69 3.32 -11.08 -5.95
N LYS A 70 3.35 -11.42 -7.24
CA LYS A 70 3.08 -12.75 -7.80
C LYS A 70 4.27 -13.73 -7.70
N GLY A 71 5.33 -13.40 -6.96
CA GLY A 71 6.56 -14.20 -6.93
C GLY A 71 6.72 -15.23 -5.81
N GLN A 72 5.87 -15.28 -4.78
CA GLN A 72 6.08 -16.23 -3.65
C GLN A 72 4.80 -16.96 -3.23
N ARG A 73 4.21 -17.67 -4.19
CA ARG A 73 3.32 -18.79 -3.93
C ARG A 73 3.58 -19.87 -4.99
N ASP A 74 4.81 -20.39 -5.03
CA ASP A 74 4.98 -21.78 -5.46
C ASP A 74 5.10 -22.63 -4.20
N VAL A 75 3.92 -23.05 -3.77
CA VAL A 75 3.73 -24.16 -2.86
C VAL A 75 4.40 -25.40 -3.47
N VAL A 76 5.36 -25.94 -2.73
CA VAL A 76 5.61 -27.38 -2.56
C VAL A 76 5.00 -28.29 -3.65
N ASN A 77 5.81 -28.78 -4.59
CA ASN A 77 5.69 -30.12 -5.18
C ASN A 77 6.80 -30.39 -6.19
N HIS A 78 7.81 -31.17 -5.81
CA HIS A 78 8.28 -32.26 -6.69
C HIS A 78 9.08 -33.33 -5.91
N ASN A 79 8.41 -34.48 -5.78
CA ASN A 79 8.89 -35.87 -5.74
C ASN A 79 9.98 -36.29 -4.73
#